data_AF-A0A6L4WWS0-F1
#
_entry.id   AF-A0A6L4WWS0-F1
#
_cell.length_a   1.000
_cell.length_b   1.000
_cell.length_c   1.000
_cell.angle_alpha   90.00
_cell.angle_beta   90.00
_cell.angle_gamma   90.00
#
_symmetry.space_group_name_H-M   'P 1'
#
loop_
_entity.id
_entity.type
_entity.pdbx_description
1 polymer ?
#
loop_
_entity_poly.entity_id
_entity_poly.type
_entity_poly.pdbx_seq_one_letter_code
_entity_poly.pdbx_strand_id
1 'polypeptide(L)' 'MTDRLAVLEKKNRGILITLNEVQVSRIDGIRALATAIQYLIRERRNVAFVFAGLPSMVEDVINDNVLTFLRRA' A
#
# COMPACT_ATOMS: atom_id res chain seq x y z
N MET A 1 -4.19 9.10 10.12
CA MET A 1 -4.11 9.29 8.66
C MET A 1 -5.49 9.52 8.04
N THR A 2 -6.49 8.79 8.53
CA THR A 2 -7.90 8.86 8.13
C THR A 2 -8.52 10.26 8.23
N ASP A 3 -8.28 11.01 9.31
CA ASP A 3 -8.86 12.37 9.46
C ASP A 3 -8.35 13.35 8.40
N ARG A 4 -7.05 13.27 8.07
CA ARG A 4 -6.44 14.07 6.99
C ARG A 4 -7.03 13.69 5.63
N LEU A 5 -7.26 12.40 5.40
CA LEU A 5 -7.86 11.90 4.18
C LEU A 5 -9.30 12.42 4.03
N ALA A 6 -10.07 12.41 5.11
CA ALA A 6 -11.44 12.94 5.13
C ALA A 6 -11.49 14.43 4.76
N VAL A 7 -10.50 15.23 5.19
CA VAL A 7 -10.40 16.65 4.80
C VAL A 7 -10.04 16.82 3.32
N LEU A 8 -9.19 15.95 2.76
CA LEU A 8 -8.80 15.98 1.35
C LEU A 8 -9.94 15.51 0.43
N GLU A 9 -10.68 14.49 0.84
CA GLU A 9 -11.82 13.94 0.10
C GLU A 9 -12.93 15.00 -0.07
N LYS A 10 -13.16 15.85 0.94
CA LYS A 10 -14.07 17.02 0.81
C LYS A 10 -13.66 18.00 -0.30
N LYS A 11 -12.40 17.97 -0.73
CA LYS A 11 -11.85 18.78 -1.82
C LYS A 11 -11.62 17.95 -3.09
N ASN A 12 -12.19 16.75 -3.16
CA ASN A 12 -12.01 15.78 -4.25
C ASN A 12 -10.53 15.41 -4.50
N ARG A 13 -9.71 15.37 -3.43
CA ARG A 13 -8.29 15.00 -3.46
C ARG A 13 -8.04 13.69 -2.71
N GLY A 14 -7.00 12.99 -3.12
CA GLY A 14 -6.54 11.74 -2.50
C GLY A 14 -5.10 11.79 -2.04
N ILE A 15 -4.60 10.67 -1.54
CA ILE A 15 -3.18 10.48 -1.21
C ILE A 15 -2.57 9.45 -2.14
N LEU A 16 -1.46 9.81 -2.80
CA LEU A 16 -0.58 8.88 -3.49
C LEU A 16 0.62 8.59 -2.57
N ILE A 17 0.85 7.31 -2.29
CA ILE A 17 2.03 6.83 -1.55
C ILE A 17 2.94 6.13 -2.55
N THR A 18 4.18 6.59 -2.65
CA THR A 18 5.20 5.98 -3.52
C THR A 18 6.33 5.40 -2.70
N LEU A 19 6.76 4.18 -3.00
CA LEU A 19 7.90 3.53 -2.36
C LEU A 19 8.94 3.11 -3.41
N ASN A 20 10.10 3.75 -3.40
CA ASN A 20 11.09 3.60 -4.48
C ASN A 20 11.86 2.26 -4.45
N GLU A 21 12.07 1.68 -3.27
CA GLU A 21 12.83 0.43 -3.13
C GLU A 21 12.27 -0.43 -2.00
N VAL A 22 11.78 -1.60 -2.38
CA VAL A 22 11.43 -2.70 -1.47
C VAL A 22 12.69 -3.50 -1.19
N GLN A 23 13.14 -3.53 0.07
CA GLN A 23 14.25 -4.38 0.53
C GLN A 23 13.72 -5.51 1.41
N VAL A 24 14.18 -6.75 1.19
CA VAL A 24 13.77 -7.96 1.91
C VAL A 24 14.06 -7.86 3.40
N SER A 25 15.11 -7.14 3.78
CA SER A 25 15.45 -6.88 5.19
C SER A 25 14.39 -6.07 5.95
N ARG A 26 13.37 -5.51 5.27
CA ARG A 26 12.29 -4.70 5.84
C ARG A 26 10.90 -5.21 5.51
N ILE A 27 10.74 -6.51 5.30
CA ILE A 27 9.45 -7.10 4.89
C ILE A 27 8.30 -6.80 5.86
N ASP A 28 8.58 -6.69 7.16
CA ASP A 28 7.57 -6.32 8.17
C ASP A 28 7.04 -4.88 7.98
N GLY A 29 7.91 -3.96 7.57
CA GLY A 29 7.50 -2.58 7.27
C GLY A 29 6.60 -2.50 6.04
N ILE A 30 6.92 -3.30 5.01
CA ILE A 30 6.10 -3.43 3.81
C ILE A 30 4.75 -4.07 4.16
N ARG A 31 4.75 -5.11 5.00
CA ARG A 31 3.52 -5.78 5.47
C ARG A 31 2.63 -4.81 6.25
N ALA A 32 3.19 -4.02 7.14
CA ALA A 32 2.45 -3.00 7.89
C ALA A 32 1.85 -1.93 6.96
N LEU A 33 2.64 -1.42 6.01
CA LEU A 33 2.19 -0.43 5.03
C LEU A 33 1.07 -0.97 4.15
N ALA A 34 1.25 -2.17 3.60
CA ALA A 34 0.26 -2.80 2.74
C ALA A 34 -1.03 -3.17 3.50
N THR A 35 -0.93 -3.58 4.77
CA THR A 35 -2.10 -3.79 5.64
C THR A 35 -2.88 -2.48 5.85
N ALA A 36 -2.17 -1.37 6.10
CA ALA A 36 -2.79 -0.06 6.26
C ALA A 36 -3.47 0.41 4.95
N ILE A 37 -2.85 0.19 3.80
CA ILE A 37 -3.44 0.50 2.49
C ILE A 37 -4.67 -0.38 2.23
N GLN A 38 -4.59 -1.67 2.53
CA GLN A 38 -5.71 -2.59 2.38
C GLN A 38 -6.91 -2.13 3.23
N TYR A 39 -6.67 -1.68 4.47
CA TYR A 39 -7.71 -1.10 5.31
C TYR A 39 -8.38 0.11 4.63
N LEU A 40 -7.60 1.04 4.07
CA LEU A 40 -8.12 2.24 3.40
C LEU A 40 -8.89 1.91 2.11
N ILE A 41 -8.43 0.94 1.32
CA ILE A 41 -9.14 0.46 0.12
C ILE A 41 -10.49 -0.16 0.51
N ARG A 42 -10.54 -0.96 1.59
CA ARG A 42 -11.78 -1.56 2.10
C ARG A 42 -12.78 -0.50 2.57
N GLU A 43 -12.30 0.60 3.13
CA GLU A 43 -13.09 1.79 3.47
C GLU A 43 -13.48 2.65 2.26
N ARG A 44 -13.11 2.26 1.02
CA ARG A 44 -13.33 3.02 -0.22
C ARG A 44 -12.76 4.43 -0.17
N ARG A 45 -11.63 4.60 0.52
CA ARG A 45 -10.95 5.89 0.61
C ARG A 45 -10.18 6.21 -0.67
N ASN A 46 -9.99 7.50 -0.94
CA ASN A 46 -9.22 7.98 -2.09
C ASN A 46 -7.70 7.88 -1.83
N VAL A 47 -7.17 6.66 -1.97
CA VAL A 47 -5.75 6.35 -1.81
C VAL A 47 -5.23 5.57 -3.02
N ALA A 48 -3.99 5.87 -3.41
CA ALA A 48 -3.24 5.10 -4.40
C ALA A 48 -1.87 4.73 -3.81
N PHE A 49 -1.38 3.55 -4.17
CA PHE A 49 -0.07 3.06 -3.75
C PHE A 49 0.72 2.56 -4.95
N VAL A 50 1.96 3.04 -5.07
CA VAL A 50 2.91 2.64 -6.11
C VAL A 50 4.21 2.26 -5.43
N PHE A 51 4.78 1.13 -5.78
CA PHE A 51 6.07 0.72 -5.26
C PHE A 51 6.94 0.11 -6.35
N ALA A 52 8.25 0.26 -6.20
CA ALA A 52 9.26 -0.36 -7.03
C ALA A 52 10.15 -1.25 -6.17
N GLY A 53 10.58 -2.39 -6.72
CA GLY A 53 11.41 -3.37 -6.05
C GLY A 53 12.08 -4.29 -7.05
N LEU A 54 13.14 -4.97 -6.62
CA LEU A 54 13.76 -6.02 -7.44
C LEU A 54 12.74 -7.15 -7.67
N PRO A 55 12.80 -7.87 -8.81
CA PRO A 55 11.82 -8.90 -9.14
C PRO A 55 11.64 -9.95 -8.03
N SER A 56 12.73 -10.40 -7.39
CA SER A 56 12.68 -11.32 -6.26
C SER A 56 11.92 -10.77 -5.05
N MET A 57 12.04 -9.46 -4.79
CA MET A 57 11.36 -8.77 -3.70
C MET A 57 9.86 -8.61 -3.99
N VAL A 58 9.53 -8.33 -5.25
CA VAL A 58 8.14 -8.26 -5.72
C VAL A 58 7.50 -9.65 -5.62
N GLU A 59 8.25 -10.69 -5.98
CA GLU A 59 7.81 -12.08 -5.88
C GLU A 59 7.60 -12.50 -4.41
N ASP A 60 8.52 -12.15 -3.50
CA ASP A 60 8.37 -12.39 -2.06
C ASP A 60 7.15 -11.65 -1.48
N VAL A 61 6.92 -10.40 -1.89
CA VAL A 61 5.77 -9.59 -1.46
C VAL A 61 4.45 -10.13 -2.03
N ILE A 62 4.43 -10.58 -3.29
CA ILE A 62 3.24 -11.13 -3.94
C ILE A 62 2.89 -12.53 -3.40
N ASN A 63 3.91 -13.32 -3.09
CA ASN A 63 3.76 -14.67 -2.54
C ASN A 63 3.57 -14.68 -1.01
N ASP A 64 3.72 -13.55 -0.33
CA ASP A 64 3.40 -13.42 1.08
C ASP A 64 1.88 -13.63 1.32
N ASN A 65 1.56 -14.56 2.22
CA ASN A 65 0.18 -14.95 2.53
C ASN A 65 -0.70 -13.78 3.03
N VAL A 66 -0.10 -12.71 3.55
CA VAL A 66 -0.80 -11.52 4.06
C VAL A 66 -1.13 -10.54 2.93
N LEU A 67 -0.34 -10.50 1.86
CA LEU A 67 -0.39 -9.45 0.83
C LEU A 67 -1.11 -9.87 -0.45
N THR A 68 -1.87 -10.97 -0.39
CA THR A 68 -2.62 -11.54 -1.53
C THR A 68 -3.60 -10.58 -2.20
N PHE A 69 -4.01 -9.49 -1.54
CA PHE A 69 -4.85 -8.46 -2.18
C PHE A 69 -4.14 -7.71 -3.31
N LEU A 70 -2.80 -7.57 -3.23
CA LEU A 70 -2.00 -6.96 -4.30
C LEU A 70 -2.07 -7.77 -5.60
N ARG A 71 -2.43 -9.05 -5.55
CA ARG A 71 -2.64 -9.92 -6.73
C ARG A 71 -3.93 -9.62 -7.49
N ARG A 72 -4.84 -8.86 -6.89
CA ARG A 72 -6.17 -8.56 -7.46
C ARG A 72 -6.28 -7.11 -7.98
N ALA A 73 -5.19 -6.35 -7.90
CA ALA A 73 -5.12 -4.96 -8.34
C ALA A 73 -4.92 -4.86 -9.85
#